data_AF-A0AAE0U5K2-F1
#
_entry.id   AF-A0AAE0U5K2-F1
#
_cell.length_a   1.000
_cell.length_b   1.000
_cell.length_c   1.000
_cell.angle_alpha   90.00
_cell.angle_beta   90.00
_cell.angle_gamma   90.00
#
_symmetry.space_group_name_H-M   'P 1'
#
loop_
_entity.id
_entity.type
_entity.pdbx_description
1 polymer ?
#
loop_
_entity_poly.entity_id
_entity_poly.type
_entity_poly.pdbx_seq_one_letter_code
_entity_poly.pdbx_strand_id
1 'polypeptide(L)' 'YIAYLIIIFELFTNKNIILSPKKLFLGYFSIEFLNFYVDLLGFLITKERIEVIRNFEFPIQLKALE' A
#
# COMPACT_ATOMS: atom_id res chain seq x y z
N TYR A 1 14.99 -14.39 -1.02
CA TYR A 1 14.54 -12.98 -1.11
C TYR A 1 15.08 -12.29 -2.36
N ILE A 2 16.40 -12.18 -2.56
CA ILE A 2 16.97 -11.51 -3.75
C ILE A 2 16.51 -12.14 -5.08
N ALA A 3 16.43 -13.48 -5.15
CA ALA A 3 15.94 -14.17 -6.33
C ALA A 3 14.51 -13.76 -6.74
N TYR A 4 13.62 -13.50 -5.78
CA TYR A 4 12.25 -13.06 -6.06
C TYR A 4 12.21 -11.62 -6.61
N LEU A 5 13.08 -10.74 -6.11
CA LEU A 5 13.18 -9.37 -6.63
C LEU A 5 13.65 -9.35 -8.09
N ILE A 6 14.61 -10.22 -8.43
CA ILE A 6 15.10 -10.36 -9.82
C ILE A 6 13.95 -10.75 -10.75
N ILE A 7 13.19 -11.79 -10.41
CA ILE A 7 12.03 -12.25 -11.20
C ILE A 7 11.00 -11.13 -11.38
N ILE A 8 10.71 -10.38 -10.32
CA ILE A 8 9.75 -9.26 -10.35
C ILE A 8 10.26 -8.13 -11.28
N PHE A 9 11.54 -7.77 -11.19
CA PHE A 9 12.11 -6.73 -12.04
C PHE A 9 12.19 -7.16 -13.52
N GLU A 10 12.51 -8.42 -13.79
CA GLU A 10 12.44 -8.99 -15.14
C GLU A 10 11.02 -8.92 -15.70
N LEU A 11 10.01 -9.28 -14.88
CA LEU A 11 8.60 -9.20 -15.28
C LEU A 11 8.18 -7.76 -15.62
N PHE A 12 8.57 -6.77 -14.82
CA PHE A 12 8.28 -5.37 -15.12
C PHE A 12 8.99 -4.88 -16.40
N THR A 13 10.26 -5.25 -16.56
CA THR A 13 11.04 -4.89 -17.76
C THR A 13 10.41 -5.50 -19.02
N ASN A 14 10.02 -6.77 -18.97
CA ASN A 14 9.34 -7.48 -20.07
C ASN A 14 7.98 -6.85 -20.43
N LYS A 15 7.36 -6.13 -19.50
CA LYS A 15 6.08 -5.41 -19.71
C LYS A 15 6.27 -3.94 -20.07
N ASN A 16 7.50 -3.48 -20.30
CA ASN A 16 7.84 -2.06 -20.50
C ASN A 16 7.38 -1.14 -19.36
N ILE A 17 7.37 -1.67 -18.12
CA ILE A 17 7.04 -0.90 -16.93
C ILE A 17 8.34 -0.39 -16.31
N ILE A 18 8.46 0.94 -16.19
CA ILE A 18 9.63 1.60 -15.59
C ILE A 18 9.34 1.90 -14.12
N LEU A 19 10.16 1.37 -13.23
CA LEU A 19 10.10 1.68 -11.80
C LEU A 19 10.92 2.94 -11.51
N SER A 20 10.38 3.82 -10.67
CA SER A 20 11.10 5.00 -10.19
C SER A 20 11.93 4.63 -8.95
N PRO A 21 13.28 4.68 -9.01
CA PRO A 21 14.11 4.31 -7.86
C PRO A 21 13.85 5.17 -6.62
N LYS A 22 13.48 6.45 -6.83
CA LYS A 22 13.15 7.38 -5.75
C LYS A 22 11.90 7.00 -4.95
N LYS A 23 11.01 6.18 -5.51
CA LYS A 23 9.76 5.75 -4.89
C LYS A 23 9.80 4.29 -4.41
N LEU A 24 10.94 3.63 -4.58
CA LEU A 24 11.10 2.21 -4.27
C LEU A 24 11.53 2.05 -2.82
N PHE A 25 10.87 1.17 -2.08
CA PHE A 25 11.21 0.82 -0.72
C PHE A 25 11.62 -0.66 -0.69
N LEU A 26 12.91 -0.94 -0.49
CA LEU A 26 13.46 -2.30 -0.45
C LEU A 26 14.20 -2.53 0.88
N GLY A 27 13.99 -3.69 1.50
CA GLY A 27 14.75 -4.11 2.69
C GLY A 27 14.38 -3.39 3.99
N TYR A 28 13.25 -2.68 4.03
CA TYR A 28 12.70 -2.09 5.26
C TYR A 28 11.92 -3.14 6.05
N PHE A 29 12.05 -3.12 7.38
CA PHE A 29 11.27 -4.01 8.27
C PHE A 29 9.81 -3.60 8.37
N SER A 30 9.54 -2.31 8.22
CA SER A 30 8.20 -1.76 8.19
C SER A 30 8.02 -0.75 7.06
N ILE A 31 6.82 -0.72 6.49
CA ILE A 31 6.46 0.16 5.38
C ILE A 31 5.00 0.59 5.47
N GLU A 32 4.72 1.84 5.10
CA GLU A 32 3.35 2.27 4.83
C GLU A 32 2.97 1.94 3.38
N PHE A 33 2.01 1.04 3.20
CA PHE A 33 1.52 0.59 1.92
C PHE A 33 -0.01 0.69 1.87
N LEU A 34 -0.55 1.46 0.93
CA LEU A 34 -2.00 1.67 0.75
C LEU A 34 -2.72 2.12 2.04
N ASN A 35 -2.10 3.04 2.79
CA ASN A 35 -2.60 3.53 4.08
C ASN A 35 -2.76 2.41 5.13
N PHE A 36 -1.92 1.39 5.02
CA PHE A 36 -1.67 0.41 6.06
C PHE A 36 -0.20 0.46 6.44
N TYR A 37 0.08 0.37 7.72
CA TYR A 37 1.41 0.13 8.23
C TYR A 37 1.63 -1.38 8.26
N VAL A 38 2.56 -1.86 7.43
CA VAL A 38 2.95 -3.27 7.36
C VAL A 38 4.26 -3.42 8.11
N ASP A 39 4.30 -4.32 9.08
CA ASP A 39 5.51 -4.67 9.83
C ASP A 39 5.63 -6.19 9.90
N LEU A 40 6.73 -6.69 10.47
CA LEU A 40 7.02 -8.11 10.66
C LEU A 40 5.89 -8.89 11.36
N LEU A 41 5.12 -8.19 12.21
CA LEU A 41 4.04 -8.76 13.01
C LEU A 41 2.66 -8.72 12.33
N GLY A 42 2.48 -7.92 11.28
CA GLY A 42 1.22 -7.85 10.55
C GLY A 42 0.86 -6.47 10.00
N PHE A 43 -0.45 -6.28 9.79
CA PHE A 43 -1.03 -5.07 9.19
C PHE A 43 -1.71 -4.22 10.28
N LEU A 44 -1.31 -2.96 10.38
CA LEU A 44 -1.96 -1.95 11.20
C LEU A 44 -2.60 -0.89 10.30
N ILE A 45 -3.74 -0.37 10.72
CA ILE A 45 -4.42 0.73 10.02
C ILE A 45 -3.68 2.02 10.35
N THR A 46 -3.41 2.86 9.35
CA THR A 46 -2.75 4.16 9.57
C THR A 46 -3.72 5.14 10.25
N LYS A 47 -3.16 6.11 10.98
CA LYS A 47 -3.96 7.12 11.70
C LYS A 47 -4.88 7.89 10.75
N GLU A 48 -4.42 8.20 9.54
CA GLU A 48 -5.22 8.88 8.52
C GLU A 48 -6.51 8.11 8.19
N ARG A 49 -6.43 6.78 8.05
CA ARG A 49 -7.61 5.97 7.74
C ARG A 49 -8.59 5.91 8.90
N ILE A 50 -8.10 5.92 10.14
CA ILE A 50 -8.94 6.04 11.33
C ILE A 50 -9.64 7.40 11.37
N GLU A 51 -8.93 8.49 11.03
CA GLU A 51 -9.49 9.84 11.00
C GLU A 51 -10.56 10.00 9.92
N VAL A 52 -10.37 9.43 8.73
CA VAL A 52 -11.39 9.44 7.67
C VAL A 52 -12.68 8.74 8.13
N ILE A 53 -12.57 7.59 8.81
CA ILE A 53 -13.74 6.88 9.36
C ILE A 53 -14.37 7.69 10.50
N ARG A 54 -13.56 8.30 11.37
CA ARG A 54 -14.07 9.09 12.50
C ARG A 54 -14.82 10.33 12.04
N ASN A 55 -14.34 10.97 10.98
CA ASN A 55 -14.95 12.16 10.40
C ASN A 55 -15.97 11.81 9.30
N PHE A 56 -16.28 10.52 9.13
CA PHE A 56 -17.26 10.08 8.15
C PHE A 56 -18.66 10.52 8.59
N GLU A 57 -19.24 11.46 7.86
CA GLU A 57 -20.63 11.84 8.04
C GLU A 57 -21.52 10.75 7.45
N PHE A 58 -22.47 10.26 8.25
CA PHE A 58 -23.38 9.23 7.79
C PHE A 58 -24.26 9.80 6.66
N PRO A 59 -24.20 9.25 5.45
CA PRO A 59 -24.89 9.85 4.33
C PRO A 59 -26.40 9.66 4.49
N ILE A 60 -27.16 10.69 4.10
CA ILE A 60 -28.62 10.71 4.21
C ILE A 60 -29.27 9.74 3.22
N GLN A 61 -28.57 9.38 2.14
CA GLN A 61 -29.05 8.49 1.09
C GLN A 61 -28.36 7.12 1.20
N LEU A 62 -29.15 6.05 1.31
CA LEU A 62 -28.66 4.67 1.36
C LEU A 62 -27.78 4.29 0.15
N LYS A 63 -28.04 4.87 -1.04
CA LYS A 63 -27.20 4.70 -2.23
C LYS A 63 -25.74 5.13 -2.06
N ALA A 64 -25.43 5.96 -1.07
CA ALA A 64 -24.07 6.39 -0.79
C ALA A 64 -23.33 5.43 0.18
N LEU A 65 -24.03 4.44 0.75
CA LEU A 65 -23.43 3.34 1.52
C LEU A 65 -23.12 2.09 0.67
N GLU A 66 -23.74 1.96 -0.50
CA GLU A 66 -23.55 0.83 -1.43
C GLU A 66 -22.23 0.90 -2.21
#